data_AF-A0A6J4PV33-F1
#
_entry.id   AF-A0A6J4PV33-F1
#
_cell.length_a   1.000
_cell.length_b   1.000
_cell.length_c   1.000
_cell.angle_alpha   90.00
_cell.angle_beta   90.00
_cell.angle_gamma   90.00
#
_symmetry.space_group_name_H-M   'P 1'
#
loop_
_entity.id
_entity.type
_entity.pdbx_description
1 polymer ?
#
loop_
_entity_poly.entity_id
_entity_poly.type
_entity_poly.pdbx_seq_one_letter_code
_entity_poly.pdbx_strand_id
1 'polypeptide(L)'
;MGNKLQKKVPESLKENTQYVMAFGLIATMLLVAGFPMFVIFFFAIFAYFLWKTFSQPSRTGTREIFEFYLSANEVLRDDERRWFGFEVQEIINRGERILQAMNGAPPLVYFTLGALYHEIGDYKSSVNHLAYIVENENADEQTYVYPSPELRNYVKILRKIEREPAEAPQTSAAIRALERARRNRGKAILENSRAELKLLNGKKQKAMAEQKKQIDKLAEVNHEAAAPQNIYHPSVVDEPAKKQEPNGAAFVEISRIQNAIVENNHKEKNGNSNGDPFANRQSISEVLHDIYDKK
;
A
#
# COMPACT_ATOMS: atom_id res chain seq x y z
N MET A 1 23.89 26.04 37.70
CA MET A 1 24.35 24.94 36.81
C MET A 1 23.40 24.87 35.63
N GLY A 2 23.84 25.36 34.46
CA GLY A 2 23.00 25.46 33.27
C GLY A 2 23.22 24.28 32.33
N ASN A 3 22.23 23.41 32.22
CA ASN A 3 22.21 22.40 31.15
C ASN A 3 21.50 22.99 29.94
N LYS A 4 22.30 23.42 28.97
CA LYS A 4 21.85 23.87 27.65
C LYS A 4 21.28 22.68 26.88
N LEU A 5 19.98 22.72 26.60
CA LEU A 5 19.32 21.90 25.60
C LEU A 5 19.96 22.17 24.24
N GLN A 6 20.88 21.29 23.81
CA GLN A 6 21.38 21.29 22.44
C GLN A 6 20.25 20.85 21.51
N LYS A 7 19.61 21.85 20.89
CA LYS A 7 18.67 21.68 19.79
C LYS A 7 19.43 21.03 18.62
N LYS A 8 19.21 19.72 18.39
CA LYS A 8 19.72 19.03 17.20
C LYS A 8 19.17 19.75 15.96
N VAL A 9 20.06 20.36 15.20
CA VAL A 9 19.74 20.90 13.86
C VAL A 9 19.46 19.71 12.95
N PRO A 10 18.38 19.70 12.15
CA PRO A 10 18.05 18.58 11.29
C PRO A 10 19.19 18.32 10.28
N GLU A 11 19.56 17.06 10.11
CA GLU A 11 20.72 16.61 9.31
C GLU A 11 20.65 17.10 7.85
N SER A 12 19.45 17.31 7.31
CA SER A 12 19.23 17.87 5.96
C SER A 12 19.73 19.31 5.78
N LEU A 13 19.72 20.14 6.84
CA LEU A 13 20.35 21.46 6.78
C LEU A 13 21.87 21.35 6.77
N LYS A 14 22.43 20.35 7.45
CA LYS A 14 23.88 20.13 7.52
C LYS A 14 24.43 19.70 6.16
N GLU A 15 23.74 18.80 5.48
CA GLU A 15 24.09 18.36 4.11
C GLU A 15 23.98 19.51 3.10
N ASN A 16 22.86 20.23 3.05
CA ASN A 16 22.69 21.37 2.13
C ASN A 16 23.72 22.48 2.36
N THR A 17 24.05 22.78 3.64
CA THR A 17 25.09 23.76 3.97
C THR A 17 26.49 23.25 3.60
N GLN A 18 26.75 21.96 3.74
CA GLN A 18 28.00 21.32 3.35
C GLN A 18 28.21 21.38 1.82
N TYR A 19 27.17 21.16 1.03
CA TYR A 19 27.25 21.32 -0.43
C TYR A 19 27.55 22.78 -0.82
N VAL A 20 26.85 23.75 -0.22
CA VAL A 20 27.11 25.18 -0.50
C VAL A 20 28.54 25.59 -0.13
N MET A 21 29.07 25.08 1.00
CA MET A 21 30.45 25.32 1.41
C MET A 21 31.46 24.67 0.46
N ALA A 22 31.21 23.42 0.02
CA ALA A 22 32.07 22.72 -0.93
C ALA A 22 32.09 23.43 -2.30
N PHE A 23 30.93 23.87 -2.80
CA PHE A 23 30.84 24.66 -4.02
C PHE A 23 31.58 26.00 -3.91
N GLY A 24 31.51 26.67 -2.75
CA GLY A 24 32.28 27.88 -2.47
C GLY A 24 33.79 27.65 -2.51
N LEU A 25 34.27 26.56 -1.91
CA LEU A 25 35.69 26.17 -1.92
C LEU A 25 36.21 25.82 -3.33
N ILE A 26 35.42 25.12 -4.12
CA ILE A 26 35.77 24.79 -5.51
C ILE A 26 35.84 26.06 -6.36
N ALA A 27 34.87 26.98 -6.19
CA ALA A 27 34.86 28.25 -6.92
C ALA A 27 36.07 29.13 -6.57
N THR A 28 36.49 29.19 -5.30
CA THR A 28 37.68 29.95 -4.90
C THR A 28 38.97 29.30 -5.39
N MET A 29 39.07 27.97 -5.37
CA MET A 29 40.23 27.27 -5.94
C MET A 29 40.37 27.46 -7.45
N LEU A 30 39.25 27.47 -8.20
CA LEU A 30 39.27 27.76 -9.64
C LEU A 30 39.74 29.19 -9.94
N LEU A 31 39.35 30.15 -9.09
CA LEU A 31 39.77 31.55 -9.22
C LEU A 31 41.28 31.70 -8.95
N VAL A 32 41.80 31.01 -7.93
CA VAL A 32 43.24 30.98 -7.62
C VAL A 32 44.05 30.27 -8.72
N ALA A 33 43.49 29.24 -9.35
CA ALA A 33 44.11 28.55 -10.48
C ALA A 33 44.12 29.35 -11.80
N GLY A 34 43.60 30.59 -11.79
CA GLY A 34 43.63 31.49 -12.94
C GLY A 34 42.54 31.22 -13.98
N PHE A 35 41.48 30.46 -13.64
CA PHE A 35 40.36 30.31 -14.54
C PHE A 35 39.62 31.65 -14.72
N PRO A 36 39.27 32.02 -15.96
CA PRO A 36 38.54 33.26 -16.20
C PRO A 36 37.18 33.27 -15.49
N MET A 37 36.83 34.40 -14.89
CA MET A 37 35.59 34.54 -14.10
C MET A 37 34.33 34.22 -14.91
N PHE A 38 34.32 34.49 -16.22
CA PHE A 38 33.20 34.14 -17.10
C PHE A 38 32.97 32.63 -17.24
N VAL A 39 34.02 31.81 -17.15
CA VAL A 39 33.91 30.34 -17.20
C VAL A 39 33.26 29.83 -15.92
N ILE A 40 33.69 30.33 -14.76
CA ILE A 40 33.11 29.96 -13.46
C ILE A 40 31.63 30.35 -13.40
N PHE A 41 31.30 31.55 -13.86
CA PHE A 41 29.92 32.03 -13.92
C PHE A 41 29.05 31.20 -14.86
N PHE A 42 29.58 30.82 -16.04
CA PHE A 42 28.89 29.95 -16.98
C PHE A 42 28.56 28.58 -16.36
N PHE A 43 29.52 27.95 -15.68
CA PHE A 43 29.29 26.66 -15.02
C PHE A 43 28.33 26.76 -13.83
N ALA A 44 28.34 27.88 -13.09
CA ALA A 44 27.39 28.10 -12.00
C ALA A 44 25.95 28.22 -12.53
N ILE A 45 25.75 29.01 -13.60
CA ILE A 45 24.44 29.12 -14.27
C ILE A 45 24.03 27.77 -14.86
N PHE A 46 24.96 27.07 -15.52
CA PHE A 46 24.70 25.77 -16.11
C PHE A 46 24.31 24.72 -15.07
N ALA A 47 25.01 24.65 -13.94
CA ALA A 47 24.66 23.78 -12.81
C ALA A 47 23.30 24.15 -12.21
N TYR A 48 22.99 25.45 -12.09
CA TYR A 48 21.67 25.91 -11.67
C TYR A 48 20.57 25.47 -12.65
N PHE A 49 20.81 25.57 -13.95
CA PHE A 49 19.86 25.09 -14.96
C PHE A 49 19.70 23.56 -14.90
N LEU A 50 20.79 22.79 -14.77
CA LEU A 50 20.73 21.34 -14.60
C LEU A 50 19.91 20.95 -13.36
N TRP A 51 20.21 21.57 -12.22
CA TRP A 51 19.43 21.39 -10.99
C TRP A 51 17.97 21.72 -11.22
N LYS A 52 17.68 22.86 -11.87
CA LYS A 52 16.31 23.31 -12.12
C LYS A 52 15.57 22.39 -13.07
N THR A 53 16.23 21.84 -14.10
CA THR A 53 15.62 20.90 -15.04
C THR A 53 15.36 19.53 -14.42
N PHE A 54 16.26 19.05 -13.54
CA PHE A 54 16.05 17.79 -12.82
C PHE A 54 15.11 17.90 -11.62
N SER A 55 14.96 19.10 -11.04
CA SER A 55 14.04 19.35 -9.93
C SER A 55 12.61 19.69 -10.38
N GLN A 56 12.36 19.82 -11.68
CA GLN A 56 10.97 19.92 -12.15
C GLN A 56 10.32 18.54 -12.01
N PRO A 57 9.15 18.42 -11.34
CA PRO A 57 8.39 17.18 -11.35
C PRO A 57 8.13 16.84 -12.81
N SER A 58 8.61 15.67 -13.22
CA SER A 58 8.51 15.22 -14.60
C SER A 58 7.04 15.27 -15.02
N ARG A 59 6.77 15.77 -16.23
CA ARG A 59 5.45 15.77 -16.89
C ARG A 59 4.82 14.36 -17.06
N THR A 60 5.39 13.34 -16.42
CA THR A 60 4.98 11.93 -16.43
C THR A 60 3.78 11.63 -15.55
N GLY A 61 3.39 12.54 -14.64
CA GLY A 61 2.31 12.28 -13.67
C GLY A 61 1.01 11.78 -14.30
N THR A 62 0.58 12.34 -15.44
CA THR A 62 -0.66 11.89 -16.10
C THR A 62 -0.54 10.52 -16.78
N ARG A 63 0.66 10.14 -17.24
CA ARG A 63 0.89 8.81 -17.83
C ARG A 63 0.84 7.73 -16.76
N GLU A 64 1.38 8.03 -15.59
CA GLU A 64 1.38 7.12 -14.43
C GLU A 64 -0.05 6.71 -14.03
N ILE A 65 -1.04 7.60 -14.20
CA ILE A 65 -2.48 7.29 -13.96
C ILE A 65 -2.97 6.17 -14.88
N PHE A 66 -2.65 6.26 -16.17
CA PHE A 66 -3.10 5.28 -17.16
C PHE A 66 -2.38 3.93 -17.01
N GLU A 67 -1.10 3.96 -16.64
CA GLU A 67 -0.34 2.75 -16.31
C GLU A 67 -0.88 2.10 -15.02
N PHE A 68 -1.23 2.92 -14.03
CA PHE A 68 -1.91 2.46 -12.83
C PHE A 68 -3.24 1.77 -13.17
N TYR A 69 -4.09 2.37 -14.01
CA TYR A 69 -5.34 1.72 -14.45
C TYR A 69 -5.13 0.41 -15.19
N LEU A 70 -4.10 0.33 -16.03
CA LEU A 70 -3.76 -0.92 -16.72
C LEU A 70 -3.43 -2.01 -15.69
N SER A 71 -2.49 -1.73 -14.78
CA SER A 71 -2.07 -2.68 -13.75
C SER A 71 -3.19 -3.04 -12.77
N ALA A 72 -4.01 -2.07 -12.36
CA ALA A 72 -5.14 -2.29 -11.47
C ALA A 72 -6.21 -3.14 -12.14
N ASN A 73 -6.48 -2.91 -13.43
CA ASN A 73 -7.44 -3.72 -14.17
C ASN A 73 -6.94 -5.16 -14.37
N GLU A 74 -5.64 -5.39 -14.51
CA GLU A 74 -5.08 -6.74 -14.56
C GLU A 74 -5.25 -7.51 -13.24
N VAL A 75 -5.12 -6.82 -12.10
CA VAL A 75 -5.34 -7.43 -10.77
C VAL A 75 -6.82 -7.67 -10.49
N LEU A 76 -7.67 -6.69 -10.79
CA LEU A 76 -9.11 -6.73 -10.50
C LEU A 76 -9.90 -7.58 -11.51
N ARG A 77 -9.25 -8.06 -12.57
CA ARG A 77 -9.85 -9.02 -13.48
C ARG A 77 -9.75 -10.40 -12.83
N ASP A 78 -10.86 -11.11 -12.76
CA ASP A 78 -10.96 -12.50 -12.30
C ASP A 78 -10.28 -13.49 -13.27
N ASP A 79 -9.08 -13.15 -13.74
CA ASP A 79 -8.23 -14.11 -14.43
C ASP A 79 -7.70 -15.07 -13.36
N GLU A 80 -7.69 -16.38 -13.63
CA GLU A 80 -7.20 -17.42 -12.71
C GLU A 80 -5.73 -17.26 -12.26
N ARG A 81 -5.06 -16.18 -12.69
CA ARG A 81 -3.74 -15.76 -12.25
C ARG A 81 -3.81 -15.32 -10.79
N ARG A 82 -3.15 -16.09 -9.92
CA ARG A 82 -2.92 -15.68 -8.53
C ARG A 82 -1.87 -14.56 -8.50
N TRP A 83 -2.30 -13.39 -8.06
CA TRP A 83 -1.41 -12.26 -7.79
C TRP A 83 -0.76 -12.42 -6.42
N PHE A 84 0.51 -12.03 -6.31
CA PHE A 84 1.16 -12.00 -5.00
C PHE A 84 0.83 -10.70 -4.27
N GLY A 85 0.68 -10.75 -2.94
CA GLY A 85 0.32 -9.58 -2.14
C GLY A 85 1.29 -8.39 -2.30
N PHE A 86 2.57 -8.64 -2.57
CA PHE A 86 3.54 -7.58 -2.82
C PHE A 86 3.31 -6.86 -4.16
N GLU A 87 2.84 -7.56 -5.20
CA GLU A 87 2.55 -6.97 -6.51
C GLU A 87 1.35 -6.03 -6.40
N VAL A 88 0.30 -6.48 -5.71
CA VAL A 88 -0.88 -5.64 -5.47
C VAL A 88 -0.52 -4.44 -4.59
N GLN A 89 0.34 -4.61 -3.59
CA GLN A 89 0.82 -3.51 -2.76
C GLN A 89 1.64 -2.49 -3.56
N GLU A 90 2.48 -2.92 -4.51
CA GLU A 90 3.22 -2.00 -5.39
C GLU A 90 2.28 -1.13 -6.22
N ILE A 91 1.22 -1.75 -6.76
CA ILE A 91 0.18 -1.07 -7.54
C ILE A 91 -0.59 -0.08 -6.67
N ILE A 92 -0.96 -0.46 -5.44
CA ILE A 92 -1.59 0.44 -4.47
C ILE A 92 -0.68 1.62 -4.14
N ASN A 93 0.60 1.37 -3.87
CA ASN A 93 1.57 2.44 -3.58
C ASN A 93 1.73 3.41 -4.76
N ARG A 94 1.56 2.93 -6.00
CA ARG A 94 1.52 3.79 -7.20
C ARG A 94 0.26 4.65 -7.23
N GLY A 95 -0.91 4.07 -6.96
CA GLY A 95 -2.17 4.80 -6.87
C GLY A 95 -2.17 5.86 -5.76
N GLU A 96 -1.61 5.55 -4.59
CA GLU A 96 -1.49 6.50 -3.47
C GLU A 96 -0.54 7.66 -3.81
N ARG A 97 0.56 7.40 -4.52
CA ARG A 97 1.43 8.47 -5.04
C ARG A 97 0.69 9.42 -5.99
N ILE A 98 -0.19 8.88 -6.85
CA ILE A 98 -1.02 9.69 -7.75
C ILE A 98 -1.97 10.58 -6.94
N LEU A 99 -2.63 10.03 -5.90
CA LEU A 99 -3.51 10.82 -5.03
C LEU A 99 -2.77 11.94 -4.30
N GLN A 100 -1.53 11.70 -3.86
CA GLN A 100 -0.71 12.70 -3.17
C GLN A 100 -0.16 13.78 -4.12
N ALA A 101 0.17 13.40 -5.35
CA ALA A 101 0.71 14.32 -6.34
C ALA A 101 -0.38 15.24 -6.91
N MET A 102 -1.61 14.73 -7.08
CA MET A 102 -2.68 15.46 -7.75
C MET A 102 -3.63 16.19 -6.80
N ASN A 103 -3.70 17.51 -6.96
CA ASN A 103 -4.78 18.30 -6.38
C ASN A 103 -6.07 18.07 -7.18
N GLY A 104 -6.90 17.14 -6.69
CA GLY A 104 -8.16 16.72 -7.33
C GLY A 104 -7.97 15.56 -8.30
N ALA A 105 -7.61 14.39 -7.76
CA ALA A 105 -7.45 13.18 -8.55
C ALA A 105 -8.78 12.69 -9.16
N PRO A 106 -8.77 12.01 -10.32
CA PRO A 106 -9.98 11.49 -10.93
C PRO A 106 -10.72 10.49 -10.01
N PRO A 107 -12.06 10.52 -9.96
CA PRO A 107 -12.85 9.60 -9.14
C PRO A 107 -12.59 8.13 -9.44
N LEU A 108 -12.28 7.81 -10.70
CA LEU A 108 -11.87 6.47 -11.10
C LEU A 108 -10.63 5.98 -10.32
N VAL A 109 -9.67 6.86 -9.98
CA VAL A 109 -8.50 6.50 -9.16
C VAL A 109 -8.92 6.04 -7.76
N TYR A 110 -9.78 6.80 -7.09
CA TYR A 110 -10.31 6.42 -5.78
C TYR A 110 -11.04 5.08 -5.84
N PHE A 111 -11.81 4.84 -6.90
CA PHE A 111 -12.56 3.58 -7.04
C PHE A 111 -11.60 2.41 -7.16
N THR A 112 -10.61 2.54 -8.05
CA THR A 112 -9.62 1.50 -8.26
C THR A 112 -8.80 1.20 -7.01
N LEU A 113 -8.38 2.23 -6.25
CA LEU A 113 -7.69 2.03 -4.98
C LEU A 113 -8.59 1.32 -3.97
N GLY A 114 -9.83 1.77 -3.84
CA GLY A 114 -10.80 1.13 -2.95
C GLY A 114 -11.05 -0.34 -3.27
N ALA A 115 -11.12 -0.69 -4.56
CA ALA A 115 -11.24 -2.07 -5.01
C ALA A 115 -9.97 -2.90 -4.75
N LEU A 116 -8.77 -2.35 -4.98
CA LEU A 116 -7.51 -3.04 -4.69
C LEU A 116 -7.32 -3.30 -3.18
N TYR A 117 -7.71 -2.34 -2.34
CA TYR A 117 -7.69 -2.55 -0.88
C TYR A 117 -8.68 -3.62 -0.43
N HIS A 118 -9.81 -3.77 -1.13
CA HIS A 118 -10.76 -4.86 -0.87
C HIS A 118 -10.10 -6.22 -1.17
N GLU A 119 -9.42 -6.35 -2.31
CA GLU A 119 -8.72 -7.60 -2.69
C GLU A 119 -7.61 -8.01 -1.70
N ILE A 120 -6.85 -7.06 -1.15
CA ILE A 120 -5.84 -7.37 -0.12
C ILE A 120 -6.46 -7.67 1.25
N GLY A 121 -7.73 -7.30 1.47
CA GLY A 121 -8.42 -7.45 2.76
C GLY A 121 -8.22 -6.29 3.74
N ASP A 122 -7.65 -5.16 3.30
CA ASP A 122 -7.69 -3.91 4.08
C ASP A 122 -9.02 -3.18 3.83
N TYR A 123 -10.06 -3.70 4.47
CA TYR A 123 -11.41 -3.15 4.33
C TYR A 123 -11.55 -1.73 4.90
N LYS A 124 -10.66 -1.28 5.79
CA LYS A 124 -10.73 0.08 6.36
C LYS A 124 -10.40 1.12 5.30
N SER A 125 -9.27 0.92 4.61
CA SER A 125 -8.84 1.79 3.52
C SER A 125 -9.79 1.70 2.33
N SER A 126 -10.28 0.49 2.04
CA SER A 126 -11.28 0.27 0.99
C SER A 126 -12.57 1.09 1.23
N VAL A 127 -13.14 1.04 2.44
CA VAL A 127 -14.36 1.80 2.75
C VAL A 127 -14.13 3.30 2.65
N ASN A 128 -12.99 3.83 3.10
CA ASN A 128 -12.71 5.27 3.02
C ASN A 128 -12.69 5.77 1.57
N HIS A 129 -11.98 5.06 0.69
CA HIS A 129 -11.86 5.43 -0.72
C HIS A 129 -13.15 5.23 -1.50
N LEU A 130 -13.89 4.14 -1.25
CA LEU A 130 -15.17 3.87 -1.91
C LEU A 130 -16.30 4.79 -1.42
N ALA A 131 -16.33 5.10 -0.12
CA ALA A 131 -17.34 6.00 0.45
C ALA A 131 -17.21 7.41 -0.11
N TYR A 132 -15.98 7.88 -0.32
CA TYR A 132 -15.72 9.17 -0.95
C TYR A 132 -16.40 9.31 -2.32
N ILE A 133 -16.55 8.22 -3.08
CA ILE A 133 -17.13 8.27 -4.44
C ILE A 133 -18.62 8.00 -4.42
N VAL A 134 -19.06 7.03 -3.63
CA VAL A 134 -20.45 6.56 -3.63
C VAL A 134 -21.36 7.50 -2.84
N GLU A 135 -20.85 8.11 -1.77
CA GLU A 135 -21.66 8.89 -0.84
C GLU A 135 -21.52 10.41 -1.03
N ASN A 136 -20.45 10.87 -1.69
CA ASN A 136 -20.24 12.30 -1.95
C ASN A 136 -20.69 12.66 -3.37
N GLU A 137 -21.80 13.38 -3.49
CA GLU A 137 -22.30 13.89 -4.77
C GLU A 137 -21.30 14.86 -5.44
N ASN A 138 -20.41 15.50 -4.68
CA ASN A 138 -19.37 16.38 -5.22
C ASN A 138 -18.17 15.62 -5.79
N ALA A 139 -18.09 14.30 -5.60
CA ALA A 139 -17.04 13.49 -6.18
C ALA A 139 -17.24 13.25 -7.69
N ASP A 140 -18.38 13.61 -8.26
CA ASP A 140 -18.63 13.45 -9.69
C ASP A 140 -17.77 14.38 -10.54
N GLU A 141 -17.28 13.83 -11.66
CA GLU A 141 -16.40 14.53 -12.62
C GLU A 141 -17.06 15.77 -13.23
N GLN A 142 -18.39 15.82 -13.25
CA GLN A 142 -19.19 16.91 -13.80
C GLN A 142 -19.17 18.17 -12.92
N THR A 143 -18.84 18.02 -11.64
CA THR A 143 -18.86 19.10 -10.64
C THR A 143 -17.62 19.99 -10.73
N TYR A 144 -16.56 19.55 -11.41
CA TYR A 144 -15.31 20.30 -11.54
C TYR A 144 -15.41 21.44 -12.57
N VAL A 145 -15.74 22.64 -12.11
CA VAL A 145 -15.76 23.86 -12.96
C VAL A 145 -14.35 24.41 -13.22
N TYR A 146 -13.46 24.36 -12.23
CA TYR A 146 -12.09 24.88 -12.32
C TYR A 146 -11.07 23.76 -12.04
N PRO A 147 -10.76 22.91 -13.04
CA PRO A 147 -9.86 21.79 -12.84
C PRO A 147 -8.40 22.24 -12.68
N SER A 148 -7.63 21.48 -11.90
CA SER A 148 -6.18 21.62 -11.79
C SER A 148 -5.51 21.37 -13.16
N PRO A 149 -4.30 21.92 -13.40
CA PRO A 149 -3.60 21.73 -14.69
C PRO A 149 -3.34 20.25 -15.01
N GLU A 150 -3.13 19.42 -14.00
CA GLU A 150 -2.92 17.98 -14.13
C GLU A 150 -4.19 17.26 -14.54
N LEU A 151 -5.32 17.57 -13.91
CA LEU A 151 -6.63 17.03 -14.27
C LEU A 151 -7.01 17.43 -15.72
N ARG A 152 -6.71 18.66 -16.14
CA ARG A 152 -6.90 19.08 -17.54
C ARG A 152 -6.08 18.23 -18.52
N ASN A 153 -4.82 17.98 -18.20
CA ASN A 153 -3.97 17.18 -19.05
C ASN A 153 -4.41 15.71 -19.09
N TYR A 154 -4.81 15.15 -17.94
CA TYR A 154 -5.43 13.83 -17.86
C TYR A 154 -6.66 13.72 -18.76
N VAL A 155 -7.62 14.65 -18.63
CA VAL A 155 -8.85 14.66 -19.45
C VAL A 155 -8.52 14.82 -20.96
N LYS A 156 -7.52 15.62 -21.30
CA LYS A 156 -7.07 15.76 -22.70
C LYS A 156 -6.57 14.44 -23.28
N ILE A 157 -5.75 13.71 -22.53
CA ILE A 157 -5.24 12.40 -22.95
C ILE A 157 -6.37 11.36 -22.97
N LEU A 158 -7.23 11.36 -21.95
CA LEU A 158 -8.41 10.48 -21.89
C LEU A 158 -9.29 10.65 -23.13
N ARG A 159 -9.64 11.89 -23.50
CA ARG A 159 -10.41 12.18 -24.71
C ARG A 159 -9.70 11.75 -25.99
N LYS A 160 -8.37 11.82 -26.04
CA LYS A 160 -7.59 11.30 -27.17
C LYS A 160 -7.76 9.79 -27.30
N ILE A 161 -7.59 9.06 -26.19
CA ILE A 161 -7.75 7.60 -26.13
C ILE A 161 -9.20 7.20 -26.48
N GLU A 162 -10.20 7.95 -26.02
CA GLU A 162 -11.61 7.69 -26.32
C GLU A 162 -11.95 7.93 -27.79
N ARG A 163 -11.37 8.97 -28.41
CA ARG A 163 -11.57 9.29 -29.83
C ARG A 163 -10.86 8.27 -30.74
N GLU A 164 -9.67 7.83 -30.35
CA GLU A 164 -8.81 6.95 -31.14
C GLU A 164 -8.38 5.72 -30.32
N PRO A 165 -9.30 4.78 -30.05
CA PRO A 165 -9.01 3.60 -29.22
C PRO A 165 -7.95 2.67 -29.84
N ALA A 166 -7.69 2.81 -31.15
CA ALA A 166 -6.66 2.05 -31.85
C ALA A 166 -5.22 2.44 -31.44
N GLU A 167 -5.00 3.67 -30.96
CA GLU A 167 -3.66 4.11 -30.51
C GLU A 167 -3.24 3.44 -29.19
N ALA A 168 -4.21 3.15 -28.31
CA ALA A 168 -3.97 2.56 -26.99
C ALA A 168 -5.09 1.55 -26.61
N PRO A 169 -5.18 0.41 -27.30
CA PRO A 169 -6.31 -0.51 -27.17
C PRO A 169 -6.43 -1.11 -25.76
N GLN A 170 -5.30 -1.48 -25.15
CA GLN A 170 -5.27 -2.06 -23.80
C GLN A 170 -5.71 -1.04 -22.75
N THR A 171 -5.19 0.19 -22.82
CA THR A 171 -5.55 1.28 -21.91
C THR A 171 -7.04 1.65 -22.04
N SER A 172 -7.53 1.78 -23.27
CA SER A 172 -8.96 2.02 -23.53
C SER A 172 -9.85 0.91 -22.95
N ALA A 173 -9.44 -0.35 -23.12
CA ALA A 173 -10.19 -1.49 -22.58
C ALA A 173 -10.20 -1.49 -21.04
N ALA A 174 -9.04 -1.25 -20.42
CA ALA A 174 -8.90 -1.18 -18.96
C ALA A 174 -9.75 -0.07 -18.37
N ILE A 175 -9.69 1.15 -18.90
CA ILE A 175 -10.50 2.28 -18.42
C ILE A 175 -11.99 1.93 -18.49
N ARG A 176 -12.46 1.40 -19.62
CA ARG A 176 -13.88 1.03 -19.78
C ARG A 176 -14.31 -0.08 -18.84
N ALA A 177 -13.46 -1.07 -18.61
CA ALA A 177 -13.73 -2.16 -17.68
C ALA A 177 -13.84 -1.65 -16.24
N LEU A 178 -12.90 -0.82 -15.80
CA LEU A 178 -12.91 -0.20 -14.48
C LEU A 178 -14.09 0.76 -14.30
N GLU A 179 -14.45 1.55 -15.31
CA GLU A 179 -15.65 2.40 -15.28
C GLU A 179 -16.94 1.59 -15.15
N ARG A 180 -17.05 0.47 -15.86
CA ARG A 180 -18.19 -0.45 -15.71
C ARG A 180 -18.22 -1.08 -14.33
N ALA A 181 -17.07 -1.49 -13.80
CA ALA A 181 -16.95 -2.03 -12.45
C ALA A 181 -17.37 -0.98 -11.40
N ARG A 182 -16.96 0.29 -11.57
CA ARG A 182 -17.37 1.41 -10.72
C ARG A 182 -18.87 1.55 -10.65
N ARG A 183 -19.54 1.57 -11.81
CA ARG A 183 -21.00 1.76 -11.92
C ARG A 183 -21.79 0.56 -11.43
N ASN A 184 -21.37 -0.65 -11.76
CA ASN A 184 -22.14 -1.87 -11.49
C ASN A 184 -21.83 -2.47 -10.12
N ARG A 185 -20.56 -2.48 -9.72
CA ARG A 185 -20.08 -3.17 -8.50
C ARG A 185 -19.66 -2.21 -7.39
N GLY A 186 -19.47 -0.92 -7.64
CA GLY A 186 -18.93 0.02 -6.64
C GLY A 186 -19.73 0.06 -5.32
N LYS A 187 -21.07 0.10 -5.41
CA LYS A 187 -21.94 0.03 -4.22
C LYS A 187 -21.85 -1.32 -3.50
N ALA A 188 -21.87 -2.41 -4.26
CA ALA A 188 -21.77 -3.77 -3.73
C ALA A 188 -20.43 -4.00 -3.01
N ILE A 189 -19.30 -3.57 -3.60
CA ILE A 189 -17.97 -3.70 -2.99
C ILE A 189 -17.90 -2.89 -1.69
N LEU A 190 -18.50 -1.68 -1.66
CA LEU A 190 -18.55 -0.86 -0.45
C LEU A 190 -19.35 -1.54 0.68
N GLU A 191 -20.52 -2.08 0.38
CA GLU A 191 -21.34 -2.80 1.36
C GLU A 191 -20.64 -4.07 1.87
N ASN A 192 -20.04 -4.85 0.97
CA ASN A 192 -19.26 -6.02 1.33
C ASN A 192 -18.07 -5.65 2.22
N SER A 193 -17.34 -4.60 1.88
CA SER A 193 -16.21 -4.11 2.69
C SER A 193 -16.66 -3.67 4.08
N ARG A 194 -17.83 -3.03 4.20
CA ARG A 194 -18.41 -2.66 5.50
C ARG A 194 -18.83 -3.88 6.30
N ALA A 195 -19.41 -4.90 5.67
CA ALA A 195 -19.79 -6.14 6.31
C ALA A 195 -18.55 -6.89 6.86
N GLU A 196 -17.52 -7.05 6.03
CA GLU A 196 -16.26 -7.69 6.43
C GLU A 196 -15.54 -6.93 7.53
N LEU A 197 -15.51 -5.59 7.46
CA LEU A 197 -14.92 -4.77 8.52
C LEU A 197 -15.64 -4.96 9.86
N LYS A 198 -16.97 -5.10 9.87
CA LYS A 198 -17.74 -5.41 11.09
C LYS A 198 -17.40 -6.79 11.63
N LEU A 199 -17.27 -7.79 10.76
CA LEU A 199 -16.89 -9.16 11.14
C LEU A 199 -15.48 -9.19 11.74
N LEU A 200 -14.51 -8.53 11.10
CA LEU A 200 -13.14 -8.44 11.60
C LEU A 200 -13.07 -7.74 12.96
N ASN A 201 -13.79 -6.64 13.14
CA ASN A 201 -13.83 -5.94 14.42
C ASN A 201 -14.47 -6.80 15.52
N GLY A 202 -15.55 -7.53 15.21
CA GLY A 202 -16.16 -8.49 16.14
C GLY A 202 -15.21 -9.61 16.54
N LYS A 203 -14.43 -10.17 15.59
CA LYS A 203 -13.38 -11.16 15.88
C LYS A 203 -12.28 -10.59 16.77
N LYS A 204 -11.79 -9.39 16.47
CA LYS A 204 -10.77 -8.70 17.28
C LYS A 204 -11.26 -8.46 18.72
N GLN A 205 -12.50 -8.03 18.90
CA GLN A 205 -13.09 -7.82 20.22
C GLN A 205 -13.24 -9.12 21.03
N LYS A 206 -13.67 -10.21 20.38
CA LYS A 206 -13.76 -11.53 21.04
C LYS A 206 -12.38 -12.04 21.45
N ALA A 207 -11.39 -11.96 20.55
CA ALA A 207 -10.01 -12.35 20.85
C ALA A 207 -9.41 -11.52 22.00
N MET A 208 -9.64 -10.20 22.02
CA MET A 208 -9.21 -9.33 23.13
C MET A 208 -9.92 -9.67 24.44
N ALA A 209 -11.22 -10.01 24.41
CA ALA A 209 -11.96 -10.42 25.60
C ALA A 209 -11.49 -11.80 26.12
N GLU A 210 -11.13 -12.72 25.24
CA GLU A 210 -10.55 -14.02 25.60
C GLU A 210 -9.14 -13.87 26.17
N GLN A 211 -8.28 -13.04 25.56
CA GLN A 211 -6.96 -12.71 26.10
C GLN A 211 -7.08 -12.04 27.47
N LYS A 212 -8.01 -11.10 27.64
CA LYS A 212 -8.26 -10.48 28.95
C LYS A 212 -8.69 -11.49 30.00
N LYS A 213 -9.61 -12.41 29.65
CA LYS A 213 -10.01 -13.52 30.54
C LYS A 213 -8.86 -14.47 30.87
N GLN A 214 -7.93 -14.70 29.94
CA GLN A 214 -6.73 -15.51 30.20
C GLN A 214 -5.76 -14.78 31.13
N ILE A 215 -5.56 -13.48 30.94
CA ILE A 215 -4.72 -12.63 31.79
C ILE A 215 -5.30 -12.54 33.21
N ASP A 216 -6.62 -12.35 33.34
CA ASP A 216 -7.31 -12.29 34.63
C ASP A 216 -7.22 -13.64 35.38
N LYS A 217 -7.33 -14.78 34.67
CA LYS A 217 -7.11 -16.11 35.26
C LYS A 217 -5.65 -16.35 35.68
N LEU A 218 -4.68 -15.86 34.93
CA LEU A 218 -3.26 -15.90 35.29
C LEU A 218 -2.95 -15.00 36.50
N ALA A 219 -3.70 -13.91 36.69
CA ALA A 219 -3.57 -13.06 37.87
C ALA A 219 -4.19 -13.69 39.13
N GLU A 220 -5.33 -14.39 39.01
CA GLU A 220 -5.95 -15.11 40.14
C GLU A 220 -5.08 -16.27 40.65
N VAL A 221 -4.43 -17.04 39.77
CA VAL A 221 -3.50 -18.12 40.17
C VAL A 221 -2.26 -17.59 40.91
N ASN A 222 -1.83 -16.36 40.61
CA ASN A 222 -0.69 -15.72 41.28
C ASN A 222 -1.06 -15.04 42.61
N HIS A 223 -2.35 -14.89 42.93
CA HIS A 223 -2.80 -14.33 44.22
C HIS A 223 -3.02 -15.37 45.34
N GLU A 224 -2.96 -16.67 45.05
CA GLU A 224 -2.96 -17.73 46.08
C GLU A 224 -1.55 -18.12 46.58
N ALA A 225 -0.47 -17.55 46.03
CA ALA A 225 0.91 -17.90 46.38
C ALA A 225 1.77 -16.72 46.86
N ALA A 226 1.19 -15.79 47.63
CA ALA A 226 1.96 -14.68 48.22
C ALA A 226 1.76 -14.56 49.74
N ALA A 227 2.54 -15.33 50.50
CA ALA A 227 3.03 -14.89 51.80
C ALA A 227 4.47 -14.35 51.62
N PRO A 228 4.86 -13.25 52.29
CA PRO A 228 6.07 -12.52 51.97
C PRO A 228 7.27 -13.08 52.72
N GLN A 229 8.37 -13.40 52.03
CA GLN A 229 9.70 -13.41 52.64
C GLN A 229 10.72 -12.72 51.73
N ASN A 230 11.40 -11.78 52.37
CA ASN A 230 12.49 -10.95 51.90
C ASN A 230 13.82 -11.71 52.10
N ILE A 231 14.84 -11.46 51.26
CA ILE A 231 16.31 -11.42 51.54
C ILE A 231 17.18 -11.77 50.30
N TYR A 232 17.85 -10.71 49.79
CA TYR A 232 19.23 -10.53 49.26
C TYR A 232 19.86 -11.31 48.08
N HIS A 233 20.09 -10.55 46.97
CA HIS A 233 21.33 -10.26 46.18
C HIS A 233 22.24 -11.39 45.60
N PRO A 234 23.09 -11.16 44.54
CA PRO A 234 23.66 -9.88 44.06
C PRO A 234 23.70 -9.63 42.52
N SER A 235 24.17 -8.42 42.20
CA SER A 235 24.36 -7.75 40.90
C SER A 235 25.54 -8.28 40.07
N VAL A 236 25.42 -8.37 38.73
CA VAL A 236 26.53 -8.31 37.76
C VAL A 236 26.07 -7.74 36.39
N VAL A 237 26.48 -6.49 36.14
CA VAL A 237 26.98 -5.89 34.88
C VAL A 237 26.00 -5.41 33.78
N ASP A 238 26.08 -4.08 33.59
CA ASP A 238 25.69 -3.26 32.45
C ASP A 238 26.42 -3.64 31.14
N GLU A 239 25.71 -3.66 30.01
CA GLU A 239 26.10 -2.92 28.78
C GLU A 239 24.97 -2.90 27.72
N PRO A 240 24.95 -1.93 26.79
CA PRO A 240 23.74 -1.17 26.49
C PRO A 240 22.95 -1.61 25.26
N ALA A 241 21.66 -1.30 25.33
CA ALA A 241 20.67 -1.37 24.27
C ALA A 241 21.07 -0.55 23.02
N LYS A 242 21.26 -1.25 21.90
CA LYS A 242 21.07 -0.67 20.56
C LYS A 242 19.57 -0.52 20.31
N LYS A 243 19.12 0.74 20.18
CA LYS A 243 17.84 1.08 19.56
C LYS A 243 17.86 0.62 18.10
N GLN A 244 16.97 -0.29 17.74
CA GLN A 244 16.45 -0.43 16.39
C GLN A 244 14.96 -0.08 16.43
N GLU A 245 14.60 0.92 15.64
CA GLU A 245 13.22 1.32 15.37
C GLU A 245 12.47 0.26 14.53
N PRO A 246 11.13 0.32 14.52
CA PRO A 246 10.26 -0.80 14.20
C PRO A 246 9.92 -0.81 12.71
N ASN A 247 10.00 -1.96 12.05
CA ASN A 247 9.23 -2.25 10.82
C ASN A 247 9.13 -3.75 10.47
N GLY A 248 9.46 -4.67 11.38
CA GLY A 248 9.37 -6.12 11.14
C GLY A 248 8.17 -6.81 11.81
N ALA A 249 7.54 -6.18 12.81
CA ALA A 249 6.54 -6.85 13.63
C ALA A 249 5.19 -7.06 12.92
N ALA A 250 4.81 -6.14 12.01
CA ALA A 250 3.56 -6.26 11.26
C ALA A 250 3.55 -7.48 10.31
N PHE A 251 4.72 -7.90 9.80
CA PHE A 251 4.84 -9.03 8.87
C PHE A 251 4.72 -10.40 9.56
N VAL A 252 5.19 -10.50 10.80
CA VAL A 252 5.09 -11.75 11.58
C VAL A 252 3.65 -12.00 12.04
N GLU A 253 2.88 -10.93 12.26
CA GLU A 253 1.47 -11.03 12.67
C GLU A 253 0.55 -11.38 11.49
N ILE A 254 0.79 -10.81 10.30
CA ILE A 254 -0.01 -11.11 9.09
C ILE A 254 0.22 -12.56 8.62
N SER A 255 1.47 -13.03 8.61
CA SER A 255 1.80 -14.43 8.27
C SER A 255 1.16 -15.45 9.21
N ARG A 256 1.06 -15.12 10.51
CA ARG A 256 0.41 -15.98 11.51
C ARG A 256 -1.10 -16.04 11.32
N ILE A 257 -1.73 -14.93 10.96
CA ILE A 257 -3.17 -14.88 10.69
C ILE A 257 -3.52 -15.66 9.43
N GLN A 258 -2.72 -15.58 8.37
CA GLN A 258 -2.95 -16.33 7.12
C GLN A 258 -2.78 -17.84 7.31
N ASN A 259 -1.77 -18.29 8.05
CA ASN A 259 -1.57 -19.72 8.34
C ASN A 259 -2.69 -20.30 9.23
N ALA A 260 -3.20 -19.54 10.20
CA ALA A 260 -4.32 -19.96 11.04
C ALA A 260 -5.67 -20.08 10.28
N ILE A 261 -5.82 -19.36 9.15
CA ILE A 261 -7.00 -19.44 8.28
C ILE A 261 -6.94 -20.68 7.37
N VAL A 262 -5.74 -21.12 6.96
CA VAL A 262 -5.57 -22.31 6.12
C VAL A 262 -5.72 -23.60 6.93
N GLU A 263 -5.21 -23.65 8.17
CA GLU A 263 -5.33 -24.85 9.02
C GLU A 263 -6.76 -25.13 9.50
N ASN A 264 -7.59 -24.10 9.70
CA ASN A 264 -8.98 -24.29 10.14
C ASN A 264 -9.93 -24.70 9.01
N ASN A 265 -9.64 -24.33 7.75
CA ASN A 265 -10.48 -24.71 6.61
C ASN A 265 -10.31 -26.18 6.18
N HIS A 266 -9.22 -26.84 6.57
CA HIS A 266 -9.01 -28.26 6.28
C HIS A 266 -9.67 -29.22 7.30
N LYS A 267 -10.21 -28.73 8.42
CA LYS A 267 -10.81 -29.59 9.47
C LYS A 267 -12.34 -29.65 9.46
N GLU A 268 -13.06 -28.81 8.71
CA GLU A 268 -14.53 -28.76 8.75
C GLU A 268 -15.26 -29.30 7.49
N LYS A 269 -14.56 -29.92 6.54
CA LYS A 269 -15.21 -30.59 5.40
C LYS A 269 -15.15 -32.11 5.51
N ASN A 270 -15.85 -32.66 6.50
CA ASN A 270 -16.26 -34.06 6.50
C ASN A 270 -17.65 -34.20 7.14
N GLY A 271 -18.68 -34.34 6.30
CA GLY A 271 -20.01 -34.72 6.75
C GLY A 271 -21.18 -34.24 5.90
N ASN A 272 -21.67 -35.14 5.05
CA ASN A 272 -23.05 -35.24 4.55
C ASN A 272 -23.38 -34.58 3.19
N SER A 273 -23.14 -35.30 2.09
CA SER A 273 -23.66 -35.03 0.75
C SER A 273 -24.57 -36.17 0.27
N ASN A 274 -25.74 -36.34 0.89
CA ASN A 274 -26.83 -37.11 0.28
C ASN A 274 -27.58 -36.18 -0.68
N GLY A 275 -27.18 -36.18 -1.96
CA GLY A 275 -27.91 -35.46 -3.00
C GLY A 275 -27.12 -35.06 -4.25
N ASP A 276 -25.81 -35.32 -4.32
CA ASP A 276 -25.01 -34.89 -5.47
C ASP A 276 -24.91 -36.02 -6.52
N PRO A 277 -25.47 -35.87 -7.74
CA PRO A 277 -25.42 -36.89 -8.80
C PRO A 277 -24.00 -37.16 -9.34
N PHE A 278 -22.99 -36.46 -8.81
CA PHE A 278 -21.58 -36.61 -9.15
C PHE A 278 -20.74 -37.23 -8.02
N ALA A 279 -21.33 -37.55 -6.87
CA ALA A 279 -20.62 -38.13 -5.72
C ALA A 279 -19.96 -39.49 -6.02
N ASN A 280 -20.43 -40.20 -7.05
CA ASN A 280 -19.92 -41.50 -7.48
C ASN A 280 -18.96 -41.44 -8.68
N ARG A 281 -18.46 -40.25 -9.06
CA ARG A 281 -17.43 -40.17 -10.11
C ARG A 281 -16.05 -40.39 -9.50
N GLN A 282 -15.35 -41.40 -10.01
CA GLN A 282 -13.95 -41.65 -9.70
C GLN A 282 -13.11 -40.40 -10.01
N SER A 283 -12.15 -40.11 -9.14
CA SER A 283 -11.22 -39.01 -9.36
C SER A 283 -10.35 -39.28 -10.59
N ILE A 284 -9.91 -38.23 -11.30
CA ILE A 284 -9.05 -38.39 -12.50
C ILE A 284 -7.77 -39.17 -12.16
N SER A 285 -7.26 -39.04 -10.93
CA SER A 285 -6.14 -39.84 -10.41
C SER A 285 -6.46 -41.34 -10.35
N GLU A 286 -7.66 -41.71 -9.92
CA GLU A 286 -8.09 -43.12 -9.80
C GLU A 286 -8.30 -43.75 -11.19
N VAL A 287 -8.88 -43.01 -12.14
CA VAL A 287 -9.03 -43.45 -13.54
C VAL A 287 -7.66 -43.61 -14.22
N LEU A 288 -6.68 -42.78 -13.90
CA LEU A 288 -5.32 -42.91 -14.43
C LEU A 288 -4.61 -44.15 -13.87
N HIS A 289 -4.78 -44.46 -12.58
CA HIS A 289 -4.21 -45.69 -11.99
C HIS A 289 -4.76 -46.97 -12.64
N ASP A 290 -6.07 -47.02 -12.91
CA ASP A 290 -6.71 -48.17 -13.58
C ASP A 290 -6.22 -48.41 -15.03
N ILE A 291 -5.73 -47.37 -15.71
CA ILE A 291 -5.18 -47.47 -17.07
C ILE A 291 -3.74 -48.00 -17.05
N TYR A 292 -2.96 -47.67 -16.01
CA TYR A 292 -1.56 -48.10 -15.90
C TYR A 292 -1.40 -49.50 -15.26
N ASP A 293 -2.33 -49.92 -14.41
CA ASP A 293 -2.26 -51.22 -13.71
C ASP A 293 -2.91 -52.38 -14.49
N LYS A 294 -3.59 -52.11 -15.62
CA LYS A 294 -4.03 -53.15 -16.57
C LYS A 294 -2.94 -53.45 -17.60
N LYS A 295 -1.94 -54.23 -17.18
CA LYS A 295 -1.08 -55.01 -18.07
C LYS A 295 -0.75 -56.36 -17.47
#